data_AF-A0A5D6XGA5-F1
#
_entry.id   AF-A0A5D6XGA5-F1
#
_cell.length_a   1.000
_cell.length_b   1.000
_cell.length_c   1.000
_cell.angle_alpha   90.00
_cell.angle_beta   90.00
_cell.angle_gamma   90.00
#
_symmetry.space_group_name_H-M   'P 1'
#
loop_
_entity.id
_entity.type
_entity.pdbx_description
1 polymer ?
#
loop_
_entity_poly.entity_id
_entity_poly.type
_entity_poly.pdbx_seq_one_letter_code
_entity_poly.pdbx_strand_id
1 'polypeptide(L)'
;MSSNDGGDSDSAAAPAAAAPKKQKLHDGYHGWMRTIPKTEQDFTPVRIAASEHAAVPTAAGNSAWNAAGTWEERDRSAWARERLKLLVLTDFRFEDAALGVAVAATSISRCEGDAKVIFSRGKKRCGYDIALKFAWSAKRSAETEDAEDEVTGHVEIRDFDDTSGEEYEVTVSADVSHSRGVDVRNAVLKREPELRKLLAAWKEELLLQ
;
A
#
# COMPACT_ATOMS: atom_id res chain seq x y z
N MET A 1 40.96 14.98 -100.56
CA MET A 1 42.29 15.10 -99.94
C MET A 1 42.36 16.46 -99.26
N SER A 2 42.98 16.47 -98.09
CA SER A 2 43.34 17.63 -97.25
C SER A 2 42.31 18.11 -96.23
N SER A 3 42.58 17.63 -95.02
CA SER A 3 42.32 18.20 -93.70
C SER A 3 42.68 19.68 -93.55
N ASN A 4 42.04 20.35 -92.59
CA ASN A 4 42.65 21.11 -91.47
C ASN A 4 41.49 21.57 -90.56
N ASP A 5 41.42 21.23 -89.28
CA ASP A 5 42.24 21.64 -88.11
C ASP A 5 41.99 23.09 -87.67
N GLY A 6 41.81 23.28 -86.35
CA GLY A 6 41.79 24.60 -85.70
C GLY A 6 40.60 24.82 -84.76
N GLY A 7 40.73 24.42 -83.50
CA GLY A 7 39.82 24.83 -82.43
C GLY A 7 40.10 26.26 -81.94
N ASP A 8 39.14 26.83 -81.21
CA ASP A 8 39.44 27.54 -79.97
C ASP A 8 38.17 27.69 -79.13
N SER A 9 38.37 27.60 -77.82
CA SER A 9 37.37 27.61 -76.77
C SER A 9 36.77 28.99 -76.51
N ASP A 10 35.48 29.05 -76.18
CA ASP A 10 35.06 29.94 -75.10
C ASP A 10 33.86 29.37 -74.32
N SER A 11 33.91 29.62 -73.02
CA SER A 11 33.16 28.98 -71.95
C SER A 11 31.95 29.81 -71.53
N ALA A 12 30.85 29.10 -71.26
CA ALA A 12 29.83 29.34 -70.24
C ALA A 12 29.08 30.68 -70.15
N ALA A 13 27.74 30.59 -70.21
CA ALA A 13 26.87 31.08 -69.14
C ALA A 13 25.48 30.40 -69.20
N ALA A 14 25.22 29.47 -68.28
CA ALA A 14 23.87 28.98 -67.97
C ALA A 14 23.21 29.95 -66.95
N PRO A 15 21.89 30.19 -67.02
CA PRO A 15 21.23 31.11 -66.10
C PRO A 15 21.15 30.54 -64.68
N ALA A 16 21.38 31.43 -63.71
CA ALA A 16 21.42 31.16 -62.28
C ALA A 16 20.12 30.54 -61.74
N ALA A 17 20.27 29.48 -60.93
CA ALA A 17 19.18 28.88 -60.16
C ALA A 17 18.71 29.83 -59.05
N ALA A 18 17.39 30.07 -58.98
CA ALA A 18 16.77 30.84 -57.93
C ALA A 18 16.88 30.13 -56.57
N ALA A 19 17.34 30.86 -55.55
CA ALA A 19 17.46 30.35 -54.18
C ALA A 19 16.08 30.03 -53.54
N PRO A 20 15.99 29.01 -52.67
CA PRO A 20 14.72 28.62 -52.05
C PRO A 20 14.24 29.67 -51.03
N LYS A 21 12.96 30.03 -51.11
CA LYS A 21 12.30 30.98 -50.19
C LYS A 21 12.20 30.37 -48.78
N LYS A 22 12.75 31.06 -47.79
CA LYS A 22 12.66 30.70 -46.36
C LYS A 22 11.20 30.73 -45.89
N GLN A 23 10.65 29.58 -45.49
CA GLN A 23 9.32 29.48 -44.88
C GLN A 23 9.34 30.15 -43.49
N LYS A 24 8.32 30.96 -43.19
CA LYS A 24 8.16 31.63 -41.89
C LYS A 24 7.72 30.62 -40.84
N LEU A 25 8.43 30.58 -39.70
CA LEU A 25 8.03 29.84 -38.50
C LEU A 25 6.76 30.46 -37.89
N HIS A 26 5.87 29.61 -37.37
CA HIS A 26 4.60 29.97 -36.75
C HIS A 26 4.81 30.78 -35.45
N ASP A 27 4.01 31.84 -35.26
CA ASP A 27 4.07 32.69 -34.06
C ASP A 27 3.03 32.21 -33.04
N GLY A 28 3.49 31.49 -32.01
CA GLY A 28 2.65 30.90 -30.97
C GLY A 28 3.44 30.64 -29.67
N TYR A 29 2.69 30.50 -28.57
CA TYR A 29 3.08 30.70 -27.16
C TYR A 29 4.09 29.70 -26.52
N HIS A 30 4.86 28.93 -27.29
CA HIS A 30 5.87 28.02 -26.73
C HIS A 30 7.23 28.18 -27.42
N GLY A 31 8.03 29.14 -26.95
CA GLY A 31 9.36 29.44 -27.48
C GLY A 31 10.39 28.32 -27.36
N TRP A 32 10.15 27.30 -26.51
CA TRP A 32 11.05 26.16 -26.33
C TRP A 32 10.93 25.09 -27.43
N MET A 33 9.86 25.10 -28.23
CA MET A 33 9.68 24.20 -29.39
C MET A 33 10.38 24.71 -30.67
N ARG A 34 11.05 25.88 -30.62
CA ARG A 34 11.65 26.53 -31.81
C ARG A 34 12.91 25.88 -32.35
N THR A 35 13.45 24.85 -31.69
CA THR A 35 14.70 24.16 -32.09
C THR A 35 14.53 22.67 -32.39
N ILE A 36 13.32 22.12 -32.25
CA ILE A 36 13.06 20.72 -32.59
C ILE A 36 12.70 20.67 -34.08
N PRO A 37 13.49 19.98 -34.94
CA PRO A 37 13.09 19.72 -36.31
C PRO A 37 11.69 19.11 -36.30
N LYS A 38 10.77 19.64 -37.12
CA LYS A 38 9.42 19.09 -37.24
C LYS A 38 9.58 17.61 -37.57
N THR A 39 9.23 16.74 -36.63
CA THR A 39 9.34 15.30 -36.82
C THR A 39 8.43 14.96 -38.00
N GLU A 40 8.97 14.28 -39.03
CA GLU A 40 8.19 13.81 -40.18
C GLU A 40 7.18 12.72 -39.81
N GLN A 41 7.14 12.31 -38.54
CA GLN A 41 6.19 11.35 -38.03
C GLN A 41 4.79 11.95 -38.00
N ASP A 42 3.87 11.25 -38.65
CA ASP A 42 2.45 11.53 -38.60
C ASP A 42 1.89 11.03 -37.27
N PHE A 43 1.50 11.96 -36.41
CA PHE A 43 0.86 11.69 -35.11
C PHE A 43 -0.67 11.63 -35.22
N THR A 44 -1.22 11.56 -36.45
CA THR A 44 -2.66 11.41 -36.64
C THR A 44 -3.13 10.12 -35.99
N PRO A 45 -4.06 10.17 -35.02
CA PRO A 45 -4.54 8.98 -34.33
C PRO A 45 -5.24 8.06 -35.33
N VAL A 46 -4.65 6.88 -35.57
CA VAL A 46 -5.24 5.85 -36.41
C VAL A 46 -6.18 5.01 -35.56
N ARG A 47 -7.35 4.69 -36.10
CA ARG A 47 -8.32 3.80 -35.45
C ARG A 47 -7.71 2.40 -35.31
N ILE A 48 -7.54 1.93 -34.08
CA ILE A 48 -7.10 0.57 -33.78
C ILE A 48 -8.19 -0.40 -34.27
N ALA A 49 -7.83 -1.41 -35.06
CA ALA A 49 -8.74 -2.46 -35.48
C ALA A 49 -9.18 -3.27 -34.26
N ALA A 50 -10.47 -3.61 -34.18
CA ALA A 50 -11.12 -4.14 -32.97
C ALA A 50 -10.63 -5.54 -32.51
N SER A 51 -9.61 -6.13 -33.14
CA SER A 51 -9.21 -7.53 -32.94
C SER A 51 -7.88 -7.77 -32.21
N GLU A 52 -7.16 -6.73 -31.79
CA GLU A 52 -5.83 -6.91 -31.13
C GLU A 52 -5.73 -6.38 -29.70
N HIS A 53 -6.86 -6.13 -29.03
CA HIS A 53 -6.85 -6.06 -27.58
C HIS A 53 -7.15 -7.46 -27.06
N ALA A 54 -6.10 -8.29 -26.96
CA ALA A 54 -6.17 -9.49 -26.14
C ALA A 54 -6.58 -9.04 -24.74
N ALA A 55 -7.83 -9.34 -24.35
CA ALA A 55 -8.34 -9.05 -23.03
C ALA A 55 -7.41 -9.75 -22.03
N VAL A 56 -6.58 -8.98 -21.34
CA VAL A 56 -5.76 -9.51 -20.26
C VAL A 56 -6.77 -9.99 -19.21
N PRO A 57 -6.73 -11.26 -18.78
CA PRO A 57 -7.68 -11.76 -17.80
C PRO A 57 -7.60 -10.88 -16.56
N THR A 58 -8.72 -10.26 -16.20
CA THR A 58 -8.84 -9.47 -14.98
C THR A 58 -8.57 -10.41 -13.81
N ALA A 59 -7.50 -10.15 -13.07
CA ALA A 59 -7.16 -10.95 -11.89
C ALA A 59 -8.34 -10.93 -10.91
N ALA A 60 -8.61 -12.09 -10.27
CA ALA A 60 -9.70 -12.23 -9.32
C ALA A 60 -9.59 -11.15 -8.22
N GLY A 61 -10.62 -10.31 -8.12
CA GLY A 61 -10.67 -9.22 -7.16
C GLY A 61 -10.48 -7.82 -7.76
N ASN A 62 -10.07 -7.64 -9.01
CA ASN A 62 -10.01 -6.31 -9.64
C ASN A 62 -11.36 -5.85 -10.20
N SER A 63 -11.59 -4.54 -10.25
CA SER A 63 -12.76 -3.98 -10.95
C SER A 63 -12.68 -4.24 -12.46
N ALA A 64 -13.84 -4.42 -13.11
CA ALA A 64 -13.92 -4.65 -14.56
C ALA A 64 -13.34 -3.49 -15.39
N TRP A 65 -13.29 -2.29 -14.81
CA TRP A 65 -12.68 -1.10 -15.42
C TRP A 65 -11.14 -1.10 -15.35
N ASN A 66 -10.54 -1.97 -14.53
CA ASN A 66 -9.10 -2.07 -14.33
C ASN A 66 -8.50 -3.33 -15.00
N ALA A 67 -8.83 -3.53 -16.28
CA ALA A 67 -8.32 -4.66 -17.07
C ALA A 67 -6.79 -4.61 -17.26
N ALA A 68 -6.21 -3.40 -17.29
CA ALA A 68 -4.77 -3.20 -17.44
C ALA A 68 -3.96 -3.45 -16.16
N GLY A 69 -4.62 -3.76 -15.03
CA GLY A 69 -3.95 -3.95 -13.74
C GLY A 69 -3.24 -2.67 -13.26
N THR A 70 -3.79 -1.50 -13.59
CA THR A 70 -3.44 -0.23 -12.96
C THR A 70 -3.75 -0.27 -11.46
N TRP A 71 -3.35 0.77 -10.73
CA TRP A 71 -3.55 0.85 -9.29
C TRP A 71 -5.04 0.98 -8.93
N GLU A 72 -5.52 0.16 -8.00
CA GLU A 72 -6.86 0.23 -7.40
C GLU A 72 -6.74 0.05 -5.89
N GLU A 73 -7.39 0.91 -5.12
CA GLU A 73 -7.48 0.79 -3.66
C GLU A 73 -8.93 0.64 -3.22
N ARG A 74 -9.13 -0.19 -2.20
CA ARG A 74 -10.42 -0.37 -1.54
C ARG A 74 -10.27 -0.08 -0.07
N ASP A 75 -11.04 0.88 0.43
CA ASP A 75 -11.16 1.14 1.85
C ASP A 75 -11.81 -0.07 2.55
N ARG A 76 -11.11 -0.57 3.57
CA ARG A 76 -11.54 -1.66 4.45
C ARG A 76 -11.47 -1.26 5.93
N SER A 77 -11.35 0.02 6.25
CA SER A 77 -11.13 0.55 7.60
C SER A 77 -12.21 0.16 8.61
N ALA A 78 -13.48 0.11 8.19
CA ALA A 78 -14.59 -0.33 9.05
C ALA A 78 -14.44 -1.82 9.42
N TRP A 79 -14.30 -2.68 8.39
CA TRP A 79 -14.09 -4.12 8.57
C TRP A 79 -12.84 -4.42 9.41
N ALA A 80 -11.74 -3.74 9.10
CA ALA A 80 -10.44 -3.89 9.76
C ALA A 80 -10.54 -3.69 11.27
N ARG A 81 -11.14 -2.57 11.69
CA ARG A 81 -11.34 -2.23 13.10
C ARG A 81 -12.30 -3.20 13.78
N GLU A 82 -13.43 -3.54 13.16
CA GLU A 82 -14.39 -4.48 13.74
C GLU A 82 -13.78 -5.87 13.94
N ARG A 83 -13.05 -6.36 12.93
CA ARG A 83 -12.40 -7.67 13.00
C ARG A 83 -11.29 -7.72 14.03
N LEU A 84 -10.47 -6.66 14.13
CA LEU A 84 -9.41 -6.57 15.12
C LEU A 84 -9.97 -6.57 16.54
N LYS A 85 -11.03 -5.78 16.80
CA LYS A 85 -11.73 -5.76 18.10
C LYS A 85 -12.24 -7.15 18.47
N LEU A 86 -12.89 -7.83 17.52
CA LEU A 86 -13.43 -9.17 17.74
C LEU A 86 -12.32 -10.16 18.08
N LEU A 87 -11.26 -10.23 17.27
CA LEU A 87 -10.13 -11.15 17.49
C LEU A 87 -9.47 -10.93 18.85
N VAL A 88 -9.24 -9.67 19.25
CA VAL A 88 -8.64 -9.37 20.56
C VAL A 88 -9.55 -9.84 21.69
N LEU A 89 -10.84 -9.51 21.65
CA LEU A 89 -11.78 -9.88 22.70
C LEU A 89 -12.03 -11.39 22.80
N THR A 90 -11.96 -12.12 21.68
CA THR A 90 -12.15 -13.57 21.69
C THR A 90 -10.86 -14.29 22.04
N ASP A 91 -9.74 -13.94 21.42
CA ASP A 91 -8.57 -14.82 21.38
C ASP A 91 -7.44 -14.39 22.33
N PHE A 92 -7.45 -13.14 22.81
CA PHE A 92 -6.53 -12.72 23.87
C PHE A 92 -7.01 -13.19 25.24
N ARG A 93 -6.82 -14.48 25.50
CA ARG A 93 -7.13 -15.12 26.78
C ARG A 93 -6.14 -16.25 27.07
N PHE A 94 -5.73 -16.40 28.32
CA PHE A 94 -4.83 -17.47 28.73
C PHE A 94 -4.93 -17.71 30.24
N GLU A 95 -4.47 -18.89 30.67
CA GLU A 95 -4.29 -19.22 32.07
C GLU A 95 -2.79 -19.23 32.42
N ASP A 96 -2.47 -18.67 33.58
CA ASP A 96 -1.14 -18.79 34.19
C ASP A 96 -1.24 -19.71 35.41
N ALA A 97 -0.82 -20.95 35.24
CA ALA A 97 -0.88 -21.97 36.29
C ALA A 97 0.06 -21.66 37.48
N ALA A 98 1.15 -20.90 37.26
CA ALA A 98 2.09 -20.54 38.33
C ALA A 98 1.49 -19.48 39.25
N LEU A 99 0.70 -18.56 38.70
CA LEU A 99 0.00 -17.51 39.43
C LEU A 99 -1.43 -17.89 39.83
N GLY A 100 -1.98 -18.98 39.27
CA GLY A 100 -3.35 -19.43 39.52
C GLY A 100 -4.40 -18.43 39.03
N VAL A 101 -4.15 -17.80 37.89
CA VAL A 101 -5.04 -16.78 37.30
C VAL A 101 -5.43 -17.10 35.87
N ALA A 102 -6.66 -16.74 35.50
CA ALA A 102 -7.16 -16.67 34.14
C ALA A 102 -7.21 -15.21 33.71
N VAL A 103 -6.54 -14.88 32.61
CA VAL A 103 -6.47 -13.54 32.03
C VAL A 103 -7.27 -13.49 30.73
N ALA A 104 -8.05 -12.43 30.53
CA ALA A 104 -8.75 -12.17 29.28
C ALA A 104 -8.84 -10.67 28.97
N ALA A 105 -8.87 -10.32 27.69
CA ALA A 105 -9.29 -9.00 27.24
C ALA A 105 -10.77 -8.76 27.58
N THR A 106 -11.09 -7.56 28.10
CA THR A 106 -12.43 -7.23 28.58
C THR A 106 -13.14 -6.20 27.72
N SER A 107 -12.42 -5.18 27.26
CA SER A 107 -12.99 -4.11 26.43
C SER A 107 -11.92 -3.44 25.58
N ILE A 108 -12.35 -2.80 24.50
CA ILE A 108 -11.46 -2.04 23.62
C ILE A 108 -11.55 -0.56 24.00
N SER A 109 -10.45 0.00 24.48
CA SER A 109 -10.35 1.40 24.86
C SER A 109 -10.09 2.32 23.67
N ARG A 110 -9.31 1.84 22.68
CA ARG A 110 -8.98 2.56 21.44
C ARG A 110 -8.79 1.58 20.30
N CYS A 111 -9.39 1.87 19.15
CA CYS A 111 -9.13 1.15 17.90
C CYS A 111 -9.51 2.10 16.76
N GLU A 112 -8.51 2.84 16.32
CA GLU A 112 -8.62 3.98 15.39
C GLU A 112 -7.55 3.86 14.33
N GLY A 113 -7.81 4.45 13.17
CA GLY A 113 -6.92 4.37 12.02
C GLY A 113 -7.64 3.86 10.78
N ASP A 114 -6.86 3.63 9.74
CA ASP A 114 -7.35 3.24 8.42
C ASP A 114 -6.69 1.94 7.93
N ALA A 115 -7.41 1.28 7.03
CA ALA A 115 -6.94 0.08 6.39
C ALA A 115 -7.51 -0.01 4.97
N LYS A 116 -6.67 -0.47 4.05
CA LYS A 116 -7.00 -0.56 2.63
C LYS A 116 -6.39 -1.80 2.01
N VAL A 117 -7.06 -2.28 0.98
CA VAL A 117 -6.55 -3.34 0.12
C VAL A 117 -6.16 -2.72 -1.23
N ILE A 118 -4.91 -2.93 -1.62
CA ILE A 118 -4.27 -2.32 -2.78
C ILE A 118 -4.04 -3.41 -3.83
N PHE A 119 -4.49 -3.14 -5.05
CA PHE A 119 -4.26 -3.98 -6.22
C PHE A 119 -3.40 -3.19 -7.20
N SER A 120 -2.21 -3.69 -7.53
CA SER A 120 -1.31 -3.04 -8.48
C SER A 120 -0.56 -4.08 -9.29
N ARG A 121 -0.67 -4.02 -10.62
CA ARG A 121 0.01 -4.91 -11.58
C ARG A 121 -0.16 -6.40 -11.23
N GLY A 122 -1.39 -6.79 -10.88
CA GLY A 122 -1.74 -8.17 -10.52
C GLY A 122 -1.27 -8.60 -9.12
N LYS A 123 -0.70 -7.71 -8.30
CA LYS A 123 -0.30 -7.98 -6.92
C LYS A 123 -1.29 -7.35 -5.95
N LYS A 124 -1.77 -8.14 -5.00
CA LYS A 124 -2.60 -7.70 -3.88
C LYS A 124 -1.74 -7.39 -2.66
N ARG A 125 -1.97 -6.27 -1.99
CA ARG A 125 -1.29 -5.84 -0.76
C ARG A 125 -2.33 -5.23 0.18
N CYS A 126 -2.00 -5.13 1.46
CA CYS A 126 -2.75 -4.31 2.40
C CYS A 126 -1.89 -3.11 2.80
N GLY A 127 -2.53 -1.97 3.03
CA GLY A 127 -1.97 -0.84 3.77
C GLY A 127 -2.81 -0.62 5.01
N TYR A 128 -2.21 -0.34 6.15
CA TYR A 128 -2.91 -0.06 7.39
C TYR A 128 -2.04 0.76 8.32
N ASP A 129 -2.69 1.58 9.14
CA ASP A 129 -2.10 2.29 10.28
C ASP A 129 -3.18 2.32 11.37
N ILE A 130 -3.01 1.53 12.42
CA ILE A 130 -4.03 1.33 13.45
C ILE A 130 -3.43 1.51 14.85
N ALA A 131 -3.98 2.45 15.61
CA ALA A 131 -3.73 2.57 17.04
C ALA A 131 -4.70 1.68 17.82
N LEU A 132 -4.18 0.72 18.58
CA LEU A 132 -4.96 -0.22 19.39
C LEU A 132 -4.62 -0.11 20.88
N LYS A 133 -5.66 -0.01 21.71
CA LYS A 133 -5.57 -0.11 23.17
C LYS A 133 -6.76 -0.89 23.70
N PHE A 134 -6.52 -1.86 24.57
CA PHE A 134 -7.57 -2.65 25.18
C PHE A 134 -7.29 -2.91 26.65
N ALA A 135 -8.36 -3.08 27.43
CA ALA A 135 -8.31 -3.45 28.83
C ALA A 135 -8.29 -4.97 28.99
N TRP A 136 -7.62 -5.45 30.03
CA TRP A 136 -7.60 -6.85 30.43
C TRP A 136 -7.94 -7.00 31.91
N SER A 137 -8.40 -8.18 32.28
CA SER A 137 -8.63 -8.59 33.67
C SER A 137 -8.02 -9.96 33.93
N ALA A 138 -7.54 -10.16 35.15
CA ALA A 138 -7.04 -11.41 35.65
C ALA A 138 -7.81 -11.80 36.91
N LYS A 139 -8.48 -12.96 36.86
CA LYS A 139 -9.26 -13.53 37.96
C LYS A 139 -8.64 -14.83 38.41
N ARG A 140 -8.84 -15.25 39.66
CA ARG A 140 -8.36 -16.56 40.14
C ARG A 140 -9.02 -17.66 39.30
N SER A 141 -8.24 -18.67 38.90
CA SER A 141 -8.71 -19.74 38.00
C SER A 141 -9.66 -20.76 38.66
N ALA A 142 -9.99 -20.59 39.95
CA ALA A 142 -10.96 -21.39 40.68
C ALA A 142 -12.23 -20.57 40.97
N GLU A 143 -13.40 -21.21 40.85
CA GLU A 143 -14.75 -20.69 41.08
C GLU A 143 -14.88 -19.91 42.40
N THR A 144 -14.54 -18.63 42.39
CA THR A 144 -14.85 -17.73 43.50
C THR A 144 -15.16 -16.38 42.89
N GLU A 145 -16.43 -15.98 42.98
CA GLU A 145 -16.98 -14.71 42.45
C GLU A 145 -16.56 -13.47 43.27
N ASP A 146 -15.47 -13.57 44.04
CA ASP A 146 -14.98 -12.46 44.83
C ASP A 146 -14.16 -11.51 43.93
N ALA A 147 -14.80 -10.43 43.51
CA ALA A 147 -14.20 -9.34 42.73
C ALA A 147 -13.02 -8.65 43.45
N GLU A 148 -12.84 -8.89 44.76
CA GLU A 148 -11.77 -8.30 45.57
C GLU A 148 -10.35 -8.77 45.18
N ASP A 149 -10.25 -9.88 44.44
CA ASP A 149 -8.98 -10.47 43.99
C ASP A 149 -8.67 -10.22 42.50
N GLU A 150 -9.45 -9.36 41.81
CA GLU A 150 -9.26 -9.06 40.38
C GLU A 150 -8.10 -8.08 40.16
N VAL A 151 -7.21 -8.39 39.21
CA VAL A 151 -6.18 -7.47 38.73
C VAL A 151 -6.55 -7.02 37.32
N THR A 152 -6.66 -5.71 37.11
CA THR A 152 -6.95 -5.13 35.80
C THR A 152 -5.76 -4.35 35.26
N GLY A 153 -5.80 -4.08 33.96
CA GLY A 153 -4.79 -3.27 33.30
C GLY A 153 -5.10 -3.04 31.84
N HIS A 154 -4.09 -2.55 31.12
CA HIS A 154 -4.20 -2.22 29.71
C HIS A 154 -3.04 -2.80 28.90
N VAL A 155 -3.32 -3.11 27.64
CA VAL A 155 -2.32 -3.33 26.59
C VAL A 155 -2.50 -2.22 25.55
N GLU A 156 -1.41 -1.57 25.17
CA GLU A 156 -1.36 -0.54 24.13
C GLU A 156 -0.35 -0.95 23.06
N ILE A 157 -0.79 -0.91 21.81
CA ILE A 157 0.03 -1.22 20.64
C ILE A 157 0.21 0.06 19.85
N ARG A 158 1.47 0.48 19.67
CA ARG A 158 1.85 1.67 18.92
C ARG A 158 2.59 1.28 17.66
N ASP A 159 2.49 2.15 16.65
CA ASP A 159 3.15 1.98 15.35
C ASP A 159 2.78 0.66 14.67
N PHE A 160 1.52 0.24 14.84
CA PHE A 160 0.98 -0.93 14.16
C PHE A 160 0.50 -0.54 12.76
N ASP A 161 1.45 -0.54 11.83
CA ASP A 161 1.26 -0.15 10.44
C ASP A 161 1.91 -1.13 9.44
N ASP A 162 1.66 -0.94 8.14
CA ASP A 162 2.19 -1.84 7.11
C ASP A 162 3.66 -1.60 6.75
N THR A 163 4.26 -0.50 7.24
CA THR A 163 5.63 -0.07 6.93
C THR A 163 6.62 -0.41 8.04
N SER A 164 6.18 -0.48 9.30
CA SER A 164 6.98 -0.90 10.45
C SER A 164 7.24 -2.41 10.50
N GLY A 165 6.60 -3.18 9.61
CA GLY A 165 6.80 -4.62 9.50
C GLY A 165 6.26 -5.37 10.72
N GLU A 166 7.15 -5.97 11.51
CA GLU A 166 6.80 -6.65 12.77
C GLU A 166 7.35 -5.92 14.00
N GLU A 167 7.89 -4.71 13.83
CA GLU A 167 8.62 -3.94 14.87
C GLU A 167 7.74 -2.90 15.58
N TYR A 168 6.47 -3.20 15.85
CA TYR A 168 5.58 -2.33 16.64
C TYR A 168 5.81 -2.47 18.16
N GLU A 169 5.60 -1.37 18.89
CA GLU A 169 5.77 -1.31 20.35
C GLU A 169 4.52 -1.86 21.06
N VAL A 170 4.72 -2.77 22.02
CA VAL A 170 3.66 -3.29 22.90
C VAL A 170 3.96 -2.87 24.33
N THR A 171 3.06 -2.08 24.91
CA THR A 171 3.14 -1.67 26.31
C THR A 171 2.04 -2.34 27.13
N VAL A 172 2.42 -2.94 28.25
CA VAL A 172 1.49 -3.53 29.22
C VAL A 172 1.55 -2.77 30.54
N SER A 173 0.40 -2.35 31.05
CA SER A 173 0.24 -1.74 32.37
C SER A 173 -0.76 -2.53 33.22
N ALA A 174 -0.59 -2.48 34.54
CA ALA A 174 -1.60 -2.90 35.51
C ALA A 174 -2.05 -1.67 36.31
N ASP A 175 -3.33 -1.65 36.70
CA ASP A 175 -3.92 -0.51 37.42
C ASP A 175 -3.54 -0.51 38.91
N VAL A 176 -2.99 -1.64 39.40
CA VAL A 176 -2.50 -1.84 40.76
C VAL A 176 -0.99 -2.09 40.77
N SER A 177 -0.32 -1.64 41.84
CA SER A 177 1.16 -1.65 41.97
C SER A 177 1.70 -2.59 43.05
N HIS A 178 0.85 -3.36 43.73
CA HIS A 178 1.31 -4.38 44.69
C HIS A 178 1.95 -5.57 43.94
N SER A 179 2.74 -6.38 44.66
CA SER A 179 3.54 -7.48 44.08
C SER A 179 2.76 -8.38 43.12
N ARG A 180 1.58 -8.86 43.54
CA ARG A 180 0.70 -9.67 42.68
C ARG A 180 0.30 -8.97 41.37
N GLY A 181 0.04 -7.66 41.40
CA GLY A 181 -0.28 -6.89 40.20
C GLY A 181 0.89 -6.83 39.22
N VAL A 182 2.10 -6.67 39.76
CA VAL A 182 3.34 -6.69 38.97
C VAL A 182 3.59 -8.08 38.37
N ASP A 183 3.38 -9.15 39.13
CA ASP A 183 3.55 -10.52 38.66
C ASP A 183 2.58 -10.87 37.52
N VAL A 184 1.30 -10.52 37.69
CA VAL A 184 0.27 -10.70 36.66
C VAL A 184 0.57 -9.85 35.42
N ARG A 185 0.94 -8.57 35.59
CA ARG A 185 1.38 -7.71 34.47
C ARG A 185 2.52 -8.36 33.68
N ASN A 186 3.51 -8.91 34.38
CA ASN A 186 4.64 -9.56 33.75
C ASN A 186 4.23 -10.86 33.04
N ALA A 187 3.24 -11.59 33.55
CA ALA A 187 2.65 -12.73 32.86
C ALA A 187 1.94 -12.31 31.56
N VAL A 188 1.20 -11.19 31.57
CA VAL A 188 0.59 -10.60 30.36
C VAL A 188 1.65 -10.19 29.35
N LEU A 189 2.72 -9.52 29.79
CA LEU A 189 3.83 -9.13 28.92
C LEU A 189 4.54 -10.33 28.28
N LYS A 190 4.68 -11.44 29.00
CA LYS A 190 5.24 -12.70 28.44
C LYS A 190 4.41 -13.28 27.30
N ARG A 191 3.12 -12.89 27.17
CA ARG A 191 2.22 -13.31 26.09
C ARG A 191 2.23 -12.39 24.87
N GLU A 192 3.16 -11.45 24.83
CA GLU A 192 3.38 -10.60 23.66
C GLU A 192 3.59 -11.40 22.36
N PRO A 193 4.36 -12.52 22.31
CA PRO A 193 4.52 -13.28 21.09
C PRO A 193 3.21 -13.87 20.54
N GLU A 194 2.30 -14.31 21.41
CA GLU A 194 0.98 -14.79 21.04
C GLU A 194 0.10 -13.66 20.50
N LEU A 195 0.16 -12.46 21.11
CA LEU A 195 -0.51 -11.27 20.60
C LEU A 195 0.01 -10.91 19.20
N ARG A 196 1.33 -10.96 18.97
CA ARG A 196 1.92 -10.71 17.64
C ARG A 196 1.41 -11.70 16.59
N LYS A 197 1.27 -12.98 16.93
CA LYS A 197 0.68 -14.00 16.05
C LYS A 197 -0.78 -13.70 15.72
N LEU A 198 -1.57 -13.25 16.69
CA LEU A 198 -2.96 -12.84 16.48
C LEU A 198 -3.05 -11.67 15.49
N LEU A 199 -2.19 -10.66 15.64
CA LEU A 199 -2.13 -9.51 14.73
C LEU A 199 -1.67 -9.90 13.33
N ALA A 200 -0.72 -10.83 13.22
CA ALA A 200 -0.30 -11.39 11.94
C ALA A 200 -1.45 -12.15 11.24
N ALA A 201 -2.24 -12.94 11.99
CA ALA A 201 -3.42 -13.60 11.44
C ALA A 201 -4.46 -12.59 10.95
N TRP A 202 -4.70 -11.52 11.71
CA TRP A 202 -5.57 -10.42 11.28
C TRP A 202 -5.11 -9.77 9.96
N LYS A 203 -3.78 -9.57 9.80
CA LYS A 203 -3.20 -9.03 8.56
C LYS A 203 -3.47 -9.94 7.36
N GLU A 204 -3.33 -11.25 7.52
CA GLU A 204 -3.65 -12.22 6.46
C GLU A 204 -5.14 -12.17 6.10
N GLU A 205 -6.03 -12.01 7.08
CA GLU A 205 -7.46 -11.85 6.81
C GLU A 205 -7.79 -10.54 6.09
N LEU A 206 -7.10 -9.44 6.43
CA LEU A 206 -7.24 -8.16 5.73
C LEU A 206 -6.82 -8.30 4.26
N LEU A 207 -5.75 -9.05 4.00
CA LEU A 207 -5.31 -9.35 2.65
C LEU A 207 -6.33 -10.17 1.86
N LEU A 208 -7.28 -10.87 2.50
CA LEU A 208 -8.35 -11.60 1.82
C LEU A 208 -9.57 -10.74 1.46
N GLN A 209 -9.74 -9.56 2.08
CA GLN A 209 -10.86 -8.64 1.80
C GLN A 209 -10.77 -7.93 0.45
#